data_AF-A0A1X2IF23-F1
#
_entry.id   AF-A0A1X2IF23-F1
#
_cell.length_a   1.000
_cell.length_b   1.000
_cell.length_c   1.000
_cell.angle_alpha   90.00
_cell.angle_beta   90.00
_cell.angle_gamma   90.00
#
_symmetry.space_group_name_H-M   'P 1'
#
loop_
_entity.id
_entity.type
_entity.pdbx_description
1 polymer ?
#
loop_
_entity_poly.entity_id
_entity_poly.type
_entity_poly.pdbx_seq_one_letter_code
_entity_poly.pdbx_strand_id
1 'polypeptide(L)'
;MDKKMARPTYTSLAVPYPEEPPPPKRYYLHALSIILLIIINGIVFYQLFHNTPDGKAIFIDLSKVVNNRGFGKTGANFDGLDHYFTCPELIQQPTLNIGNVPFRPLFSKNTNNNDATARGQVITLPKKRLGALYLLVSVNHGPVTATHLAITYEDGSISSTIIDVPDWQDSQVNNIRRLDHVSCETNIKGVSGALFLLPLFVDPLKKYPISHCHTLTR
;
A
#
# COMPACT_ATOMS: atom_id res chain seq x y z
N MET A 1 69.38 53.21 76.41
CA MET A 1 69.53 51.90 75.76
C MET A 1 68.21 51.56 75.11
N ASP A 2 68.13 51.72 73.79
CA ASP A 2 66.87 51.75 73.03
C ASP A 2 66.74 50.44 72.23
N LYS A 3 65.71 49.65 72.52
CA LYS A 3 65.57 48.26 72.04
C LYS A 3 64.69 48.25 70.79
N LYS A 4 65.30 48.36 69.60
CA LYS A 4 64.59 48.25 68.31
C LYS A 4 63.96 46.86 68.17
N MET A 5 62.64 46.78 68.22
CA MET A 5 61.90 45.56 67.88
C MET A 5 61.87 45.40 66.35
N ALA A 6 62.31 44.23 65.87
CA ALA A 6 62.18 43.83 64.48
C ALA A 6 60.71 43.48 64.17
N ARG A 7 60.18 44.00 63.06
CA ARG A 7 58.84 43.66 62.56
C ARG A 7 58.85 42.25 61.93
N PRO A 8 57.81 41.43 62.16
CA PRO A 8 57.68 40.14 61.50
C PRO A 8 57.37 40.32 60.01
N THR A 9 58.12 39.62 59.17
CA THR A 9 57.90 39.53 57.73
C THR A 9 56.84 38.47 57.46
N TYR A 10 55.71 38.85 56.89
CA TYR A 10 54.68 37.91 56.44
C TYR A 10 54.98 37.47 55.02
N THR A 11 55.33 36.19 54.85
CA THR A 11 55.47 35.55 53.53
C THR A 11 54.07 35.15 53.05
N SER A 12 53.51 35.93 52.13
CA SER A 12 52.26 35.62 51.43
C SER A 12 52.45 34.38 50.55
N LEU A 13 51.87 33.24 50.95
CA LEU A 13 51.75 32.06 50.09
C LEU A 13 50.73 32.36 48.98
N ALA A 14 51.21 32.59 47.76
CA ALA A 14 50.36 32.72 46.60
C ALA A 14 49.65 31.38 46.34
N VAL A 15 48.33 31.35 46.50
CA VAL A 15 47.51 30.19 46.12
C VAL A 15 47.44 30.16 44.59
N PRO A 16 47.86 29.07 43.92
CA PRO A 16 47.74 28.97 42.47
C PRO A 16 46.25 29.02 42.09
N TYR A 17 45.92 29.87 41.11
CA TYR A 17 44.58 29.92 40.54
C TYR A 17 44.24 28.55 39.91
N PRO A 18 43.00 28.05 40.09
CA PRO A 18 42.59 26.82 39.44
C PRO A 18 42.69 26.99 37.92
N GLU A 19 43.37 26.04 37.26
CA GLU A 19 43.51 26.03 35.80
C GLU A 19 42.12 26.03 35.15
N GLU A 20 41.93 26.96 34.22
CA GLU A 20 40.70 27.11 33.48
C GLU A 20 40.45 25.84 32.64
N PRO A 21 39.27 25.22 32.69
CA PRO A 21 39.01 23.97 31.99
C PRO A 21 39.20 24.16 30.47
N PRO A 22 39.86 23.23 29.78
CA PRO A 22 40.15 23.38 28.36
C PRO A 22 38.86 23.48 27.56
N PRO A 23 38.80 24.35 26.53
CA PRO A 23 37.59 24.58 25.76
C PRO A 23 37.16 23.29 25.04
N PRO A 24 35.85 22.96 25.03
CA PRO A 24 35.33 21.74 24.44
C PRO A 24 35.46 21.73 22.90
N LYS A 25 36.57 21.20 22.37
CA LYS A 25 36.89 21.27 20.93
C LYS A 25 36.23 20.21 20.03
N ARG A 26 35.45 19.25 20.54
CA ARG A 26 34.93 18.12 19.72
C ARG A 26 33.42 17.92 19.68
N TYR A 27 32.66 18.51 20.59
CA TYR A 27 31.19 18.31 20.64
C TYR A 27 30.45 19.02 19.49
N TYR A 28 30.99 20.13 18.98
CA TYR A 28 30.38 20.90 17.89
C TYR A 28 30.33 20.14 16.56
N LEU A 29 31.36 19.36 16.23
CA LEU A 29 31.41 18.57 14.99
C LEU A 29 30.36 17.45 14.99
N HIS A 30 30.18 16.78 16.12
CA HIS A 30 29.16 15.73 16.26
C HIS A 30 27.75 16.32 16.20
N ALA A 31 27.49 17.45 16.86
CA ALA A 31 26.21 18.14 16.76
C ALA A 31 25.87 18.54 15.32
N LEU A 32 26.83 19.08 14.57
CA LEU A 32 26.66 19.42 13.16
C LEU A 32 26.36 18.20 12.29
N SER A 33 27.04 17.07 12.51
CA SER A 33 26.77 15.84 11.75
C SER A 33 25.37 15.27 12.01
N ILE A 34 24.88 15.36 13.26
CA ILE A 34 23.54 14.87 13.63
C ILE A 34 22.47 15.76 12.98
N ILE A 35 22.64 17.09 13.05
CA ILE A 35 21.71 18.04 12.43
C ILE A 35 21.67 17.81 10.91
N LEU A 36 22.83 17.61 10.27
CA LEU A 36 22.90 17.33 8.84
C LEU A 36 22.16 16.03 8.47
N LEU A 37 22.32 14.96 9.26
CA LEU A 37 21.60 13.70 9.05
C LEU A 37 20.09 13.87 9.19
N ILE A 38 19.61 14.65 10.16
CA ILE A 38 18.19 14.93 10.34
C ILE A 38 17.66 15.71 9.12
N ILE A 39 18.40 16.72 8.65
CA ILE A 39 18.02 17.51 7.47
C ILE A 39 17.97 16.63 6.22
N ILE A 40 18.99 15.79 6.00
CA ILE A 40 19.02 14.88 4.84
C ILE A 40 17.85 13.90 4.90
N ASN A 41 17.58 13.27 6.04
CA ASN A 41 16.44 12.37 6.19
C ASN A 41 15.10 13.10 6.00
N GLY A 42 14.98 14.34 6.50
CA GLY A 42 13.80 15.18 6.28
C GLY A 42 13.59 15.51 4.81
N ILE A 43 14.65 15.86 4.07
CA ILE A 43 14.58 16.12 2.63
C ILE A 43 14.21 14.85 1.86
N VAL A 44 14.85 13.71 2.16
CA VAL A 44 14.54 12.43 1.52
C VAL A 44 13.09 12.03 1.78
N PHE A 45 12.63 12.13 3.03
CA PHE A 45 11.25 11.86 3.41
C PHE A 45 10.28 12.79 2.68
N TYR A 46 10.55 14.10 2.68
CA TYR A 46 9.74 15.09 1.98
C TYR A 46 9.67 14.82 0.47
N GLN A 47 10.80 14.50 -0.16
CA GLN A 47 10.82 14.17 -1.59
C GLN A 47 10.07 12.88 -1.90
N LEU A 48 10.17 11.85 -1.05
CA LEU A 48 9.38 10.63 -1.20
C LEU A 48 7.88 10.88 -1.04
N PHE A 49 7.49 11.80 -0.14
CA PHE A 49 6.08 12.04 0.20
C PHE A 49 5.40 13.13 -0.64
N HIS A 50 6.14 14.07 -1.23
CA HIS A 50 5.58 15.19 -2.00
C HIS A 50 5.87 15.12 -3.50
N ASN A 51 6.86 14.34 -3.94
CA ASN A 51 7.03 14.05 -5.37
C ASN A 51 6.16 12.86 -5.82
N THR A 52 5.20 12.41 -5.01
CA THR A 52 4.13 11.51 -5.46
C THR A 52 3.35 12.23 -6.57
N PRO A 53 3.39 11.76 -7.82
CA PRO A 53 2.84 12.47 -8.97
C PRO A 53 1.32 12.60 -8.85
N ASP A 54 0.84 13.73 -8.32
CA ASP A 54 -0.56 14.21 -8.23
C ASP A 54 -1.64 13.15 -7.88
N GLY A 55 -1.24 11.99 -7.36
CA GLY A 55 -2.07 10.87 -6.91
C GLY A 55 -3.16 10.41 -7.89
N LYS A 56 -3.12 10.79 -9.17
CA LYS A 56 -4.30 10.63 -10.04
C LYS A 56 -4.49 9.16 -10.41
N ALA A 57 -5.48 8.53 -9.77
CA ALA A 57 -5.92 7.19 -10.12
C ALA A 57 -6.29 7.11 -11.60
N ILE A 58 -5.77 6.08 -12.28
CA ILE A 58 -6.11 5.76 -13.67
C ILE A 58 -7.03 4.54 -13.61
N PHE A 59 -8.26 4.72 -14.07
CA PHE A 59 -9.21 3.62 -14.18
C PHE A 59 -8.87 2.76 -15.41
N ILE A 60 -8.73 1.46 -15.18
CA ILE A 60 -8.57 0.47 -16.23
C ILE A 60 -9.96 -0.03 -16.62
N ASP A 61 -10.32 0.13 -17.89
CA ASP A 61 -11.59 -0.38 -18.40
C ASP A 61 -11.48 -1.88 -18.69
N LEU A 62 -12.21 -2.69 -17.92
CA LEU A 62 -12.26 -4.15 -18.08
C LEU A 62 -13.41 -4.60 -19.00
N SER A 63 -14.16 -3.68 -19.62
CA SER A 63 -15.33 -4.01 -20.45
C SER A 63 -15.06 -5.00 -21.59
N LYS A 64 -13.80 -5.10 -22.04
CA LYS A 64 -13.37 -6.04 -23.09
C LYS A 64 -13.03 -7.44 -22.61
N VAL A 65 -12.89 -7.62 -21.29
CA VAL A 65 -12.45 -8.87 -20.68
C VAL A 65 -13.48 -9.46 -19.71
N VAL A 66 -14.57 -8.74 -19.42
CA VAL A 66 -15.70 -9.28 -18.65
C VAL A 66 -16.31 -10.49 -19.35
N ASN A 67 -16.38 -11.60 -18.63
CA ASN A 67 -16.82 -12.88 -19.18
C ASN A 67 -17.71 -13.68 -18.22
N ASN A 68 -18.09 -13.08 -17.10
CA ASN A 68 -18.98 -13.67 -16.12
C ASN A 68 -20.00 -12.64 -15.61
N ARG A 69 -21.04 -13.14 -14.94
CA ARG A 69 -22.06 -12.33 -14.26
C ARG A 69 -22.10 -12.66 -12.77
N GLY A 70 -21.14 -12.18 -12.01
CA GLY A 70 -21.05 -12.39 -10.57
C GLY A 70 -22.00 -11.54 -9.73
N PHE A 71 -22.55 -10.47 -10.31
CA PHE A 71 -23.41 -9.51 -9.60
C PHE A 71 -24.80 -9.37 -10.21
N GLY A 72 -25.78 -9.03 -9.37
CA GLY A 72 -27.06 -8.49 -9.78
C GLY A 72 -28.26 -9.26 -9.23
N LYS A 73 -29.12 -9.72 -10.15
CA LYS A 73 -30.39 -10.41 -9.85
C LYS A 73 -30.44 -11.77 -10.56
N THR A 74 -31.63 -12.35 -10.67
CA THR A 74 -31.92 -13.61 -11.37
C THR A 74 -31.06 -13.82 -12.62
N GLY A 75 -30.36 -14.96 -12.66
CA GLY A 75 -29.45 -15.36 -13.73
C GLY A 75 -28.01 -14.88 -13.61
N ALA A 76 -27.62 -14.26 -12.49
CA ALA A 76 -26.22 -14.11 -12.11
C ALA A 76 -25.68 -15.42 -11.50
N ASN A 77 -24.39 -15.68 -11.67
CA ASN A 77 -23.75 -16.91 -11.25
C ASN A 77 -22.24 -16.66 -11.01
N PHE A 78 -21.90 -16.24 -9.80
CA PHE A 78 -20.52 -15.96 -9.40
C PHE A 78 -19.70 -17.24 -9.24
N ASP A 79 -20.27 -18.28 -8.64
CA ASP A 79 -19.57 -19.51 -8.24
C ASP A 79 -19.90 -20.73 -9.10
N GLY A 80 -20.60 -20.56 -10.21
CA GLY A 80 -21.06 -21.68 -11.04
C GLY A 80 -22.26 -22.45 -10.46
N LEU A 81 -22.73 -22.15 -9.25
CA LEU A 81 -23.83 -22.83 -8.56
C LEU A 81 -25.07 -21.93 -8.38
N ASP A 82 -25.20 -20.91 -9.23
CA ASP A 82 -26.25 -19.89 -9.17
C ASP A 82 -26.21 -19.06 -7.87
N HIS A 83 -25.06 -19.00 -7.18
CA HIS A 83 -24.85 -18.04 -6.12
C HIS A 83 -24.17 -16.78 -6.65
N TYR A 84 -24.59 -15.62 -6.17
CA TYR A 84 -24.12 -14.33 -6.68
C TYR A 84 -24.31 -13.20 -5.66
N PHE A 85 -23.63 -12.09 -5.91
CA PHE A 85 -23.72 -10.88 -5.12
C PHE A 85 -24.97 -10.06 -5.47
N THR A 86 -25.69 -9.59 -4.46
CA THR A 86 -26.92 -8.78 -4.61
C THR A 86 -26.75 -7.29 -4.28
N CYS A 87 -25.54 -6.85 -3.88
CA CYS A 87 -25.27 -5.50 -3.37
C CYS A 87 -25.83 -4.34 -4.20
N PRO A 88 -26.91 -3.69 -3.72
CA PRO A 88 -27.45 -2.51 -4.37
C PRO A 88 -26.45 -1.34 -4.35
N GLU A 89 -25.63 -1.22 -3.31
CA GLU A 89 -24.69 -0.10 -3.12
C GLU A 89 -23.60 -0.09 -4.20
N LEU A 90 -23.13 -1.28 -4.56
CA LEU A 90 -22.15 -1.43 -5.65
C LEU A 90 -22.79 -1.05 -6.99
N ILE A 91 -24.04 -1.45 -7.21
CA ILE A 91 -24.76 -1.28 -8.48
C ILE A 91 -25.17 0.18 -8.72
N GLN A 92 -25.49 0.92 -7.65
CA GLN A 92 -26.07 2.26 -7.75
C GLN A 92 -25.02 3.38 -7.75
N GLN A 93 -23.80 3.11 -7.27
CA GLN A 93 -22.77 4.14 -7.16
C GLN A 93 -21.91 4.21 -8.43
N PRO A 94 -21.66 5.41 -8.98
CA PRO A 94 -20.75 5.57 -10.12
C PRO A 94 -19.30 5.31 -9.74
N THR A 95 -18.97 5.34 -8.45
CA THR A 95 -17.64 5.04 -7.91
C THR A 95 -17.80 4.44 -6.52
N LEU A 96 -17.08 3.34 -6.28
CA LEU A 96 -16.96 2.67 -4.99
C LEU A 96 -15.57 2.94 -4.43
N ASN A 97 -15.47 3.40 -3.19
CA ASN A 97 -14.18 3.53 -2.51
C ASN A 97 -13.97 2.37 -1.54
N ILE A 98 -12.82 1.71 -1.62
CA ILE A 98 -12.37 0.74 -0.62
C ILE A 98 -11.07 1.28 -0.05
N GLY A 99 -11.10 1.64 1.23
CA GLY A 99 -10.08 2.51 1.81
C GLY A 99 -10.01 3.84 1.04
N ASN A 100 -8.81 4.18 0.57
CA ASN A 100 -8.57 5.39 -0.24
C ASN A 100 -8.52 5.11 -1.76
N VAL A 101 -8.91 3.91 -2.20
CA VAL A 101 -8.81 3.50 -3.61
C VAL A 101 -10.18 3.55 -4.28
N PRO A 102 -10.37 4.38 -5.31
CA PRO A 102 -11.63 4.45 -6.06
C PRO A 102 -11.71 3.36 -7.14
N PHE A 103 -12.88 2.74 -7.24
CA PHE A 103 -13.24 1.76 -8.25
C PHE A 103 -14.47 2.22 -9.02
N ARG A 104 -14.56 1.83 -10.30
CA ARG A 104 -15.76 2.02 -11.13
C ARG A 104 -16.29 0.66 -11.53
N PRO A 105 -17.27 0.12 -10.78
CA PRO A 105 -17.84 -1.16 -11.11
C PRO A 105 -18.47 -1.17 -12.50
N LEU A 106 -18.34 -2.27 -13.23
CA LEU A 106 -18.85 -2.42 -14.59
C LEU A 106 -20.31 -2.89 -14.59
N PHE A 107 -21.22 -2.02 -14.15
CA PHE A 107 -22.66 -2.25 -14.22
C PHE A 107 -23.24 -1.63 -15.50
N SER A 108 -22.90 -2.20 -16.66
CA SER A 108 -23.58 -1.79 -17.89
C SER A 108 -24.96 -2.44 -17.97
N LYS A 109 -25.99 -1.64 -18.25
CA LYS A 109 -27.36 -2.15 -18.50
C LYS A 109 -27.42 -3.11 -19.70
N ASN A 110 -26.41 -3.09 -20.57
CA ASN A 110 -26.42 -3.77 -21.86
C ASN A 110 -25.52 -5.01 -21.91
N THR A 111 -24.73 -5.29 -20.86
CA THR A 111 -23.91 -6.50 -20.80
C THR A 111 -24.46 -7.41 -19.71
N ASN A 112 -24.75 -8.67 -20.08
CA ASN A 112 -25.03 -9.68 -19.06
C ASN A 112 -23.80 -9.89 -18.16
N ASN A 113 -22.59 -9.64 -18.66
CA ASN A 113 -21.36 -9.81 -17.89
C ASN A 113 -20.98 -8.52 -17.14
N ASN A 114 -20.50 -8.67 -15.91
CA ASN A 114 -20.11 -7.56 -15.03
C ASN A 114 -18.86 -7.85 -14.18
N ASP A 115 -18.29 -9.05 -14.28
CA ASP A 115 -17.00 -9.42 -13.72
C ASP A 115 -16.16 -10.21 -14.75
N ALA A 116 -14.87 -10.28 -14.44
CA ALA A 116 -13.88 -10.97 -15.26
C ALA A 116 -13.28 -12.12 -14.45
N THR A 117 -13.39 -13.34 -14.96
CA THR A 117 -12.79 -14.51 -14.31
C THR A 117 -11.29 -14.56 -14.56
N ALA A 118 -10.51 -14.81 -13.51
CA ALA A 118 -9.06 -14.93 -13.56
C ALA A 118 -8.61 -16.29 -14.16
N ARG A 119 -8.93 -16.53 -15.43
CA ARG A 119 -8.66 -17.79 -16.16
C ARG A 119 -7.65 -17.64 -17.31
N GLY A 120 -6.60 -16.84 -17.11
CA GLY A 120 -5.58 -16.56 -18.15
C GLY A 120 -5.89 -15.34 -19.02
N GLN A 121 -6.71 -14.42 -18.53
CA GLN A 121 -7.03 -13.21 -19.27
C GLN A 121 -5.84 -12.24 -19.31
N VAL A 122 -5.64 -11.57 -20.45
CA VAL A 122 -4.65 -10.51 -20.60
C VAL A 122 -5.35 -9.17 -20.50
N ILE A 123 -4.92 -8.34 -19.55
CA ILE A 123 -5.44 -6.99 -19.38
C ILE A 123 -4.35 -6.03 -19.87
N THR A 124 -4.60 -5.37 -21.00
CA THR A 124 -3.68 -4.36 -21.52
C THR A 124 -3.78 -3.10 -20.69
N LEU A 125 -2.66 -2.67 -20.13
CA LEU A 125 -2.58 -1.44 -19.33
C LEU A 125 -2.20 -0.26 -20.23
N PRO A 126 -2.57 0.97 -19.86
CA PRO A 126 -2.14 2.16 -20.58
C PRO A 126 -0.61 2.28 -20.53
N LYS A 127 -0.02 2.80 -21.62
CA LYS A 127 1.43 3.09 -21.70
C LYS A 127 1.80 4.29 -20.81
N LYS A 128 1.78 4.08 -19.50
CA LYS A 128 2.18 5.03 -18.46
C LYS A 128 3.03 4.33 -17.41
N ARG A 129 3.84 5.11 -16.69
CA ARG A 129 4.52 4.62 -15.48
C ARG A 129 3.49 4.54 -14.36
N LEU A 130 3.38 3.38 -13.74
CA LEU A 130 2.46 3.10 -12.64
C LEU A 130 3.29 2.74 -11.41
N GLY A 131 2.89 3.19 -10.22
CA GLY A 131 3.50 2.75 -8.96
C GLY A 131 2.88 1.46 -8.43
N ALA A 132 1.58 1.28 -8.64
CA ALA A 132 0.84 0.10 -8.25
C ALA A 132 -0.39 -0.09 -9.15
N LEU A 133 -0.89 -1.32 -9.20
CA LEU A 133 -2.22 -1.65 -9.67
C LEU A 133 -3.04 -2.07 -8.47
N TYR A 134 -4.29 -1.63 -8.40
CA TYR A 134 -5.23 -2.07 -7.38
C TYR A 134 -6.33 -2.86 -8.05
N LEU A 135 -6.50 -4.10 -7.61
CA LEU A 135 -7.56 -4.97 -8.07
C LEU A 135 -8.63 -5.08 -7.00
N LEU A 136 -9.88 -5.15 -7.43
CA LEU A 136 -10.98 -5.58 -6.59
C LEU A 136 -11.31 -7.03 -6.94
N VAL A 137 -11.06 -7.95 -6.02
CA VAL A 137 -11.09 -9.39 -6.28
C VAL A 137 -12.03 -10.11 -5.33
N SER A 138 -12.57 -11.24 -5.79
CA SER A 138 -13.26 -12.21 -4.97
C SER A 138 -12.86 -13.61 -5.44
N VAL A 139 -12.85 -14.57 -4.53
CA VAL A 139 -12.43 -15.95 -4.79
C VAL A 139 -13.56 -16.88 -4.40
N ASN A 140 -13.85 -17.87 -5.24
CA ASN A 140 -14.81 -18.94 -4.94
C ASN A 140 -14.11 -20.30 -4.88
N HIS A 141 -14.82 -21.30 -4.37
CA HIS A 141 -14.34 -22.69 -4.24
C HIS A 141 -13.12 -22.86 -3.33
N GLY A 142 -12.99 -21.99 -2.32
CA GLY A 142 -11.97 -22.04 -1.29
C GLY A 142 -10.93 -20.93 -1.42
N PRO A 143 -10.14 -20.70 -0.35
CA PRO A 143 -9.16 -19.64 -0.34
C PRO A 143 -8.02 -19.91 -1.35
N VAL A 144 -7.49 -18.82 -1.90
CA VAL A 144 -6.26 -18.80 -2.68
C VAL A 144 -5.12 -18.41 -1.75
N THR A 145 -4.11 -19.28 -1.63
CA THR A 145 -2.97 -19.06 -0.75
C THR A 145 -1.67 -19.16 -1.52
N ALA A 146 -0.70 -18.30 -1.21
CA ALA A 146 0.64 -18.27 -1.75
C ALA A 146 0.69 -18.31 -3.29
N THR A 147 -0.28 -17.69 -3.96
CA THR A 147 -0.37 -17.75 -5.43
C THR A 147 0.32 -16.56 -6.07
N HIS A 148 1.03 -16.80 -7.16
CA HIS A 148 1.74 -15.75 -7.88
C HIS A 148 0.83 -15.08 -8.91
N LEU A 149 0.63 -13.78 -8.75
CA LEU A 149 0.11 -12.94 -9.82
C LEU A 149 1.26 -12.23 -10.52
N ALA A 150 1.32 -12.32 -11.85
CA ALA A 150 2.40 -11.77 -12.65
C ALA A 150 1.98 -10.53 -13.43
N ILE A 151 2.90 -9.57 -13.53
CA ILE A 151 2.81 -8.42 -14.42
C ILE A 151 3.97 -8.55 -15.40
N THR A 152 3.64 -8.77 -16.66
CA THR A 152 4.62 -8.72 -17.75
C THR A 152 4.81 -7.26 -18.16
N TYR A 153 5.95 -6.84 -18.67
CA TYR A 153 6.17 -5.48 -19.17
C TYR A 153 6.38 -5.50 -20.69
N GLU A 154 6.35 -4.33 -21.33
CA GLU A 154 6.60 -4.25 -22.79
C GLU A 154 7.97 -4.82 -23.19
N ASP A 155 8.96 -4.76 -22.29
CA ASP A 155 10.29 -5.35 -22.49
C ASP A 155 10.34 -6.88 -22.26
N GLY A 156 9.19 -7.51 -21.96
CA GLY A 156 9.06 -8.93 -21.69
C GLY A 156 9.51 -9.35 -20.28
N SER A 157 10.05 -8.44 -19.47
CA SER A 157 10.37 -8.75 -18.08
C SER A 157 9.09 -8.96 -17.26
N ILE A 158 9.22 -9.58 -16.08
CA ILE A 158 8.09 -9.93 -15.23
C ILE A 158 8.33 -9.40 -13.81
N SER A 159 7.28 -8.92 -13.15
CA SER A 159 7.20 -8.73 -11.70
C SER A 159 6.11 -9.67 -11.17
N SER A 160 6.33 -10.29 -10.02
CA SER A 160 5.32 -11.14 -9.38
C SER A 160 4.99 -10.66 -7.98
N THR A 161 3.72 -10.80 -7.59
CA THR A 161 3.24 -10.57 -6.23
C THR A 161 2.62 -11.87 -5.74
N ILE A 162 2.96 -12.29 -4.52
CA ILE A 162 2.31 -13.41 -3.85
C ILE A 162 1.03 -12.90 -3.22
N ILE A 163 -0.07 -13.59 -3.46
CA ILE A 163 -1.39 -13.21 -2.98
C ILE A 163 -2.01 -14.31 -2.12
N ASP A 164 -2.64 -13.88 -1.03
CA ASP A 164 -3.41 -14.68 -0.10
C ASP A 164 -4.79 -14.05 0.01
N VAL A 165 -5.81 -14.67 -0.60
CA VAL A 165 -7.16 -14.13 -0.67
C VAL A 165 -8.14 -15.19 -0.15
N PRO A 166 -8.90 -14.89 0.92
CA PRO A 166 -9.91 -15.81 1.45
C PRO A 166 -11.05 -16.08 0.48
N ASP A 167 -11.79 -17.15 0.75
CA ASP A 167 -13.02 -17.44 0.01
C ASP A 167 -14.06 -16.33 0.25
N TRP A 168 -14.86 -16.05 -0.77
CA TRP A 168 -15.85 -14.99 -0.75
C TRP A 168 -16.87 -15.16 0.37
N GLN A 169 -17.27 -16.38 0.72
CA GLN A 169 -18.28 -16.69 1.75
C GLN A 169 -17.68 -16.91 3.14
N ASP A 170 -16.46 -16.44 3.40
CA ASP A 170 -15.84 -16.62 4.72
C ASP A 170 -16.68 -15.93 5.81
N SER A 171 -17.25 -16.71 6.73
CA SER A 171 -18.03 -16.20 7.87
C SER A 171 -17.26 -15.21 8.77
N GLN A 172 -15.93 -15.16 8.66
CA GLN A 172 -15.05 -14.33 9.46
C GLN A 172 -14.40 -13.17 8.68
N VAL A 173 -15.04 -12.66 7.62
CA VAL A 173 -14.44 -11.55 6.83
C VAL A 173 -14.00 -10.36 7.70
N ASN A 174 -14.78 -10.02 8.73
CA ASN A 174 -14.47 -8.94 9.67
C ASN A 174 -13.19 -9.16 10.49
N ASN A 175 -12.70 -10.40 10.58
CA ASN A 175 -11.43 -10.74 11.25
C ASN A 175 -10.23 -10.67 10.29
N ILE A 176 -10.45 -10.50 8.98
CA ILE A 176 -9.40 -10.32 7.98
C ILE A 176 -8.87 -8.88 8.08
N ARG A 177 -7.92 -8.66 8.98
CA ARG A 177 -7.30 -7.33 9.18
C ARG A 177 -6.25 -6.96 8.14
N ARG A 178 -5.86 -7.90 7.28
CA ARG A 178 -4.74 -7.73 6.33
C ARG A 178 -5.19 -7.17 4.97
N LEU A 179 -6.48 -7.27 4.66
CA LEU A 179 -7.03 -6.85 3.38
C LEU A 179 -8.21 -5.93 3.64
N ASP A 180 -8.15 -4.73 3.08
CA ASP A 180 -9.34 -3.89 2.99
C ASP A 180 -10.37 -4.62 2.12
N HIS A 181 -11.62 -4.59 2.54
CA HIS A 181 -12.69 -5.31 1.84
C HIS A 181 -14.00 -4.55 1.92
N VAL A 182 -14.93 -4.93 1.06
CA VAL A 182 -16.33 -4.57 1.17
C VAL A 182 -17.14 -5.86 1.33
N SER A 183 -17.92 -5.94 2.39
CA SER A 183 -18.89 -7.01 2.58
C SER A 183 -20.09 -6.76 1.69
N CYS A 184 -20.66 -7.84 1.18
CA CYS A 184 -21.75 -7.79 0.24
C CYS A 184 -22.79 -8.85 0.52
N GLU A 185 -24.08 -8.52 0.41
CA GLU A 185 -25.13 -9.53 0.47
C GLU A 185 -25.05 -10.47 -0.74
N THR A 186 -25.49 -11.71 -0.51
CA THR A 186 -25.63 -12.71 -1.56
C THR A 186 -27.10 -13.05 -1.76
N ASN A 187 -27.41 -13.79 -2.83
CA ASN A 187 -28.75 -14.34 -3.03
C ASN A 187 -29.10 -15.47 -2.03
N ILE A 188 -28.16 -15.94 -1.21
CA ILE A 188 -28.40 -16.91 -0.16
C ILE A 188 -28.71 -16.16 1.15
N LYS A 189 -29.87 -16.45 1.73
CA LYS A 189 -30.31 -15.80 2.97
C LYS A 189 -29.32 -16.04 4.11
N GLY A 190 -28.83 -14.95 4.71
CA GLY A 190 -27.92 -15.00 5.86
C GLY A 190 -26.45 -15.25 5.52
N VAL A 191 -26.11 -15.32 4.22
CA VAL A 191 -24.72 -15.44 3.75
C VAL A 191 -24.29 -14.12 3.17
N SER A 192 -23.17 -13.61 3.66
CA SER A 192 -22.48 -12.45 3.09
C SER A 192 -21.26 -12.93 2.31
N GLY A 193 -21.02 -12.31 1.17
CA GLY A 193 -19.79 -12.42 0.41
C GLY A 193 -18.86 -11.25 0.70
N ALA A 194 -17.62 -11.31 0.23
CA ALA A 194 -16.69 -10.18 0.29
C ALA A 194 -15.91 -9.97 -1.00
N LEU A 195 -15.58 -8.70 -1.25
CA LEU A 195 -14.64 -8.28 -2.27
C LEU A 195 -13.44 -7.64 -1.58
N PHE A 196 -12.24 -8.06 -1.97
CA PHE A 196 -10.98 -7.65 -1.36
C PHE A 196 -10.20 -6.70 -2.26
N LEU A 197 -9.62 -5.67 -1.65
CA LEU A 197 -8.64 -4.80 -2.27
C LEU A 197 -7.29 -5.52 -2.30
N LEU A 198 -6.78 -5.73 -3.50
CA LEU A 198 -5.50 -6.39 -3.73
C LEU A 198 -4.53 -5.44 -4.43
N PRO A 199 -3.51 -4.90 -3.72
CA PRO A 199 -2.46 -4.11 -4.35
C PRO A 199 -1.43 -5.02 -5.02
N LEU A 200 -1.04 -4.65 -6.25
CA LEU A 200 0.06 -5.24 -6.98
C LEU A 200 1.11 -4.17 -7.21
N PHE A 201 2.31 -4.40 -6.69
CA PHE A 201 3.39 -3.44 -6.84
C PHE A 201 4.00 -3.57 -8.23
N VAL A 202 4.08 -2.44 -8.92
CA VAL A 202 4.71 -2.33 -10.24
C VAL A 202 6.12 -1.82 -10.03
N ASP A 203 7.08 -2.33 -10.78
CA ASP A 203 8.44 -1.82 -10.76
C ASP A 203 8.48 -0.43 -11.42
N PRO A 204 8.75 0.64 -10.67
CA PRO A 204 8.71 2.00 -11.20
C PRO A 204 9.85 2.29 -12.19
N LEU A 205 10.89 1.46 -12.22
CA LEU A 205 12.03 1.60 -13.13
C LEU A 205 11.74 0.99 -14.51
N LYS A 206 10.74 0.12 -14.62
CA LYS A 206 10.37 -0.56 -15.88
C LYS A 206 9.43 0.28 -16.73
N LYS A 207 9.63 0.23 -18.06
CA LYS A 207 8.77 0.93 -19.02
C LYS A 207 7.53 0.09 -19.33
N TYR A 208 6.37 0.65 -19.02
CA TYR A 208 5.04 0.25 -19.50
C TYR A 208 4.62 -1.20 -19.17
N PRO A 209 3.77 -1.40 -18.15
CA PRO A 209 3.32 -2.74 -17.79
C PRO A 209 2.27 -3.28 -18.80
N ILE A 210 2.29 -4.60 -19.01
CA ILE A 210 1.30 -5.44 -19.70
C ILE A 210 0.85 -6.52 -18.71
N SER A 211 -0.25 -6.30 -17.97
CA SER A 211 -0.69 -7.31 -16.99
C SER A 211 -1.25 -8.57 -17.64
N HIS A 212 -0.72 -9.72 -17.24
CA HIS A 212 -1.28 -11.03 -17.56
C HIS A 212 -1.90 -11.58 -16.27
N CYS A 213 -3.23 -11.71 -16.23
CA CYS A 213 -3.90 -12.35 -15.12
C CYS A 213 -3.77 -13.88 -15.31
N HIS A 214 -2.66 -14.45 -14.83
CA HIS A 214 -2.46 -15.89 -14.85
C HIS A 214 -3.48 -16.60 -13.96
N THR A 215 -3.89 -17.76 -14.44
CA THR A 215 -4.91 -18.63 -13.86
C THR A 215 -4.70 -18.85 -12.36
N LEU A 216 -5.70 -18.51 -11.55
CA LEU A 216 -5.84 -19.06 -10.20
C LEU A 216 -6.42 -20.46 -10.35
N THR A 217 -5.60 -21.43 -10.76
CA THR A 217 -6.03 -22.84 -10.81
C THR A 217 -6.07 -23.40 -9.39
N ARG A 218 -7.26 -23.84 -8.97
CA ARG A 218 -7.41 -25.16 -8.38
C ARG A 218 -8.17 -26.05 -9.35
#